data_AF-A0A6S6PBL2-F1
#
_entry.id   AF-A0A6S6PBL2-F1
#
_cell.length_a   1.000
_cell.length_b   1.000
_cell.length_c   1.000
_cell.angle_alpha   90.00
_cell.angle_beta   90.00
_cell.angle_gamma   90.00
#
_symmetry.space_group_name_H-M   'P 1'
#
loop_
_entity.id
_entity.type
_entity.pdbx_description
1 polymer ?
#
loop_
_entity_poly.entity_id
_entity_poly.type
_entity_poly.pdbx_seq_one_letter_code
_entity_poly.pdbx_strand_id
1 'polypeptide(L)'
;MPSTSTHRDPLDLLRLGDRHGLAIVDRDGTLSAVPVVTDGDRWRRAEPGDGAAEALLQLLAGTPGRCARGRFEVVSWTSGPAPDSERPVTVDQTNESIIVGDLAVVKWATHLEPGPHPAPGRLAALTAAGFTAMPTPWGVVTWTPHDGAETLAATVTGYLPGAVDGWTWAVELFKDAARSGDHATVVDVCATLGTVVADLHALLATTVTTATRSDAQRWRDGAFQTLAAARELAGPANAQLLADHAEHIAAVLDRLSMLVGIPILDAHGDLHVGQVLRTGKLLVVTDFDGNPVLPPAERILPVPAAVDVAGILQSLSHVAIVAARRSELTPEHLAPVDAAARAALLDSYLHRLSDTGHADLHIEHALSALRLQQVLREIVYAGRHLPRWMYVPDAALPALLQETSR
;
A
#
# COMPACT_ATOMS: atom_id res chain seq x y z
N MET A 1 2.61 11.74 -34.44
CA MET A 1 3.59 10.75 -34.91
C MET A 1 4.99 11.22 -34.55
N PRO A 2 5.64 10.53 -33.61
CA PRO A 2 6.99 10.05 -33.86
C PRO A 2 6.95 8.53 -33.95
N SER A 3 7.37 8.02 -35.11
CA SER A 3 7.66 6.60 -35.30
C SER A 3 9.03 6.29 -34.71
N THR A 4 9.10 5.35 -33.78
CA THR A 4 10.29 4.53 -33.54
C THR A 4 9.85 3.19 -32.95
N SER A 5 9.47 2.25 -33.82
CA SER A 5 9.42 0.83 -33.48
C SER A 5 10.86 0.31 -33.42
N THR A 6 11.52 0.44 -32.27
CA THR A 6 12.63 -0.44 -31.95
C THR A 6 12.02 -1.70 -31.34
N HIS A 7 11.57 -2.62 -32.20
CA HIS A 7 11.27 -3.99 -31.79
C HIS A 7 12.58 -4.65 -31.34
N ARG A 8 12.95 -4.46 -30.08
CA ARG A 8 13.82 -5.41 -29.40
C ARG A 8 12.98 -6.65 -29.08
N ASP A 9 13.54 -7.82 -29.35
CA ASP A 9 12.96 -9.06 -28.88
C ASP A 9 12.83 -9.01 -27.35
N PRO A 10 11.77 -9.58 -26.77
CA PRO A 10 11.61 -9.59 -25.33
C PRO A 10 12.79 -10.32 -24.67
N LEU A 11 13.21 -9.86 -23.50
CA LEU A 11 14.26 -10.51 -22.71
C LEU A 11 13.84 -11.93 -22.34
N ASP A 12 12.58 -12.07 -21.96
CA ASP A 12 11.94 -13.33 -21.60
C ASP A 12 10.45 -13.27 -21.93
N LEU A 13 9.85 -14.44 -22.19
CA LEU A 13 8.44 -14.56 -22.54
C LEU A 13 7.79 -15.71 -21.78
N LEU A 14 6.82 -15.39 -20.93
CA LEU A 14 5.91 -16.37 -20.35
C LEU A 14 4.77 -16.64 -21.34
N ARG A 15 4.65 -17.87 -21.83
CA ARG A 15 3.49 -18.28 -22.64
C ARG A 15 2.28 -18.46 -21.73
N LEU A 16 1.20 -17.71 -22.02
CA LEU A 16 -0.09 -17.81 -21.33
C LEU A 16 -1.03 -18.78 -22.06
N GLY A 17 -0.87 -18.89 -23.38
CA GLY A 17 -1.55 -19.85 -24.23
C GLY A 17 -0.88 -19.90 -25.61
N ASP A 18 -1.59 -20.42 -26.61
CA ASP A 18 -1.06 -20.54 -27.98
C ASP A 18 -0.79 -19.17 -28.61
N ARG A 19 -1.66 -18.19 -28.31
CA ARG A 19 -1.64 -16.86 -28.93
C ARG A 19 -1.21 -15.72 -28.01
N HIS A 20 -1.09 -15.98 -26.70
CA HIS A 20 -0.92 -14.93 -25.68
C HIS A 20 0.32 -15.19 -24.82
N GLY A 21 0.93 -14.10 -24.36
CA GLY A 21 2.10 -14.15 -23.50
C GLY A 21 2.24 -12.94 -22.60
N LEU A 22 3.14 -13.03 -21.63
CA LEU A 22 3.64 -11.91 -20.85
C LEU A 22 5.14 -11.75 -21.13
N ALA A 23 5.50 -10.65 -21.77
CA ALA A 23 6.85 -10.37 -22.21
C ALA A 23 7.55 -9.43 -21.22
N ILE A 24 8.79 -9.75 -20.83
CA ILE A 24 9.65 -8.78 -20.14
C ILE A 24 10.41 -8.00 -21.20
N VAL A 25 10.24 -6.68 -21.19
CA VAL A 25 10.89 -5.78 -22.15
C VAL A 25 11.72 -4.74 -21.42
N ASP A 26 12.87 -4.40 -21.98
CA ASP A 26 13.71 -3.27 -21.56
C ASP A 26 13.57 -2.15 -22.59
N ARG A 27 13.03 -1.01 -22.13
CA ARG A 27 12.98 0.24 -22.90
C ARG A 27 13.80 1.28 -22.17
N ASP A 28 14.96 1.60 -22.74
CA ASP A 28 15.87 2.63 -22.24
C ASP A 28 16.24 2.48 -20.76
N GLY A 29 16.44 1.24 -20.31
CA GLY A 29 16.79 0.89 -18.93
C GLY A 29 15.59 0.70 -18.00
N THR A 30 14.37 0.86 -18.50
CA THR A 30 13.13 0.58 -17.75
C THR A 30 12.60 -0.79 -18.13
N LEU A 31 12.50 -1.69 -17.14
CA LEU A 31 11.91 -3.01 -17.31
C LEU A 31 10.40 -2.95 -17.11
N SER A 32 9.65 -3.62 -17.98
CA SER A 32 8.19 -3.71 -17.92
C SER A 32 7.71 -5.12 -18.24
N ALA A 33 6.66 -5.59 -17.55
CA ALA A 33 5.92 -6.79 -17.93
C ALA A 33 4.77 -6.37 -18.85
N VAL A 34 4.85 -6.75 -20.13
CA VAL A 34 3.93 -6.31 -21.18
C VAL A 34 3.10 -7.49 -21.65
N PRO A 35 1.77 -7.46 -21.53
CA PRO A 35 0.93 -8.48 -22.12
C PRO A 35 1.04 -8.41 -23.65
N VAL A 36 1.18 -9.56 -24.29
CA VAL A 36 1.38 -9.66 -25.75
C VAL A 36 0.43 -10.68 -26.37
N VAL A 37 0.05 -10.42 -27.62
CA VAL A 37 -0.74 -11.30 -28.47
C VAL A 37 -0.05 -11.48 -29.81
N THR A 38 -0.12 -12.68 -30.39
CA THR A 38 0.45 -12.97 -31.70
C THR A 38 -0.59 -12.85 -32.81
N ASP A 39 -0.18 -12.23 -33.91
CA ASP A 39 -0.92 -12.15 -35.18
C ASP A 39 -0.19 -12.99 -36.24
N GLY A 40 -0.05 -14.30 -35.97
CA GLY A 40 0.80 -15.21 -36.74
C GLY A 40 2.19 -15.38 -36.11
N ASP A 41 3.24 -14.95 -36.81
CA ASP A 41 4.65 -15.13 -36.37
C ASP A 41 5.19 -13.97 -35.53
N ARG A 42 4.41 -12.90 -35.34
CA ARG A 42 4.86 -11.67 -34.67
C ARG A 42 4.02 -11.36 -33.44
N TRP A 43 4.72 -11.12 -32.34
CA TRP A 43 4.17 -10.58 -31.12
C TRP A 43 3.97 -9.07 -31.20
N ARG A 44 2.80 -8.61 -30.76
CA ARG A 44 2.50 -7.21 -30.47
C ARG A 44 1.99 -7.07 -29.05
N ARG A 45 2.04 -5.86 -28.49
CA ARG A 45 1.35 -5.54 -27.23
C ARG A 45 -0.14 -5.85 -27.38
N ALA A 46 -0.70 -6.52 -26.37
CA ALA A 46 -2.12 -6.76 -26.26
C ALA A 46 -2.81 -5.50 -25.72
N GLU A 47 -3.94 -5.15 -26.30
CA GLU A 47 -4.84 -4.12 -25.81
C GLU A 47 -6.00 -4.79 -25.03
N PRO A 48 -6.71 -4.06 -24.15
CA PRO A 48 -7.88 -4.59 -23.46
C PRO A 48 -8.89 -5.18 -24.47
N GLY A 49 -9.25 -6.46 -24.29
CA GLY A 49 -10.13 -7.20 -25.19
C GLY A 49 -9.40 -8.14 -26.16
N ASP A 50 -8.06 -8.09 -26.24
CA ASP A 50 -7.27 -9.06 -27.01
C ASP A 50 -7.17 -10.43 -26.29
N GLY A 51 -7.57 -10.55 -25.02
CA GLY A 51 -7.66 -11.83 -24.29
C GLY A 51 -6.40 -12.24 -23.52
N ALA A 52 -5.43 -11.33 -23.34
CA ALA A 52 -4.18 -11.66 -22.64
C ALA A 52 -4.37 -11.82 -21.12
N ALA A 53 -5.26 -11.03 -20.51
CA ALA A 53 -5.62 -11.16 -19.10
C ALA A 53 -6.48 -12.42 -18.88
N GLU A 54 -7.40 -12.72 -19.80
CA GLU A 54 -8.15 -13.97 -19.81
C GLU A 54 -7.22 -15.20 -19.87
N ALA A 55 -6.23 -15.18 -20.76
CA ALA A 55 -5.24 -16.24 -20.88
C ALA A 55 -4.41 -16.44 -19.60
N LEU A 56 -4.10 -15.37 -18.86
CA LEU A 56 -3.44 -15.50 -17.55
C LEU A 56 -4.35 -16.18 -16.53
N LEU A 57 -5.64 -15.83 -16.47
CA LEU A 57 -6.60 -16.51 -15.60
C LEU A 57 -6.71 -18.01 -15.93
N GLN A 58 -6.76 -18.36 -17.21
CA GLN A 58 -6.75 -19.75 -17.66
C GLN A 58 -5.49 -20.50 -17.21
N LEU A 59 -4.32 -19.87 -17.33
CA LEU A 59 -3.06 -20.42 -16.86
C LEU A 59 -3.09 -20.69 -15.34
N LEU A 60 -3.59 -19.73 -14.55
CA LEU A 60 -3.70 -19.86 -13.10
C LEU A 60 -4.65 -20.99 -12.71
N ALA A 61 -5.84 -21.05 -13.30
CA ALA A 61 -6.83 -22.09 -13.03
C ALA A 61 -6.34 -23.50 -13.40
N GLY A 62 -5.55 -23.60 -14.48
CA GLY A 62 -4.95 -24.87 -14.93
C GLY A 62 -3.68 -25.28 -14.19
N THR A 63 -3.11 -24.41 -13.35
CA THR A 63 -1.82 -24.65 -12.67
C THR A 63 -1.89 -24.30 -11.18
N PRO A 64 -2.74 -24.98 -10.37
CA PRO A 64 -2.85 -24.69 -8.94
C PRO A 64 -1.52 -24.93 -8.21
N GLY A 65 -1.21 -24.09 -7.23
CA GLY A 65 0.05 -24.13 -6.51
C GLY A 65 1.17 -23.37 -7.21
N ARG A 66 2.41 -23.84 -7.06
CA ARG A 66 3.63 -23.15 -7.50
C ARG A 66 4.23 -23.85 -8.71
N CYS A 67 4.50 -23.11 -9.78
CA CYS A 67 5.05 -23.65 -11.02
C CYS A 67 6.11 -22.71 -11.64
N ALA A 68 7.30 -23.25 -11.88
CA ALA A 68 8.35 -22.55 -12.61
C ALA A 68 8.17 -22.73 -14.12
N ARG A 69 8.28 -21.63 -14.88
CA ARG A 69 8.19 -21.60 -16.34
C ARG A 69 9.32 -20.75 -16.91
N GLY A 70 10.44 -21.39 -17.21
CA GLY A 70 11.67 -20.70 -17.56
C GLY A 70 12.15 -19.87 -16.37
N ARG A 71 12.11 -18.54 -16.50
CA ARG A 71 12.52 -17.59 -15.46
C ARG A 71 11.37 -16.95 -14.71
N PHE A 72 10.16 -17.37 -15.05
CA PHE A 72 8.96 -16.95 -14.35
C PHE A 72 8.60 -17.98 -13.32
N GLU A 73 8.03 -17.49 -12.23
CA GLU A 73 7.39 -18.31 -11.24
C GLU A 73 5.93 -17.87 -11.11
N VAL A 74 5.04 -18.85 -11.19
CA VAL A 74 3.59 -18.66 -11.13
C VAL A 74 3.08 -19.33 -9.88
N VAL A 75 2.46 -18.55 -9.00
CA VAL A 75 1.74 -19.05 -7.83
C VAL A 75 0.26 -18.83 -8.07
N SER A 76 -0.53 -19.91 -8.01
CA SER A 76 -1.98 -19.88 -8.18
C SER A 76 -2.69 -20.42 -6.94
N TRP A 77 -3.68 -19.66 -6.46
CA TRP A 77 -4.60 -20.06 -5.40
C TRP A 77 -6.04 -20.26 -5.91
N THR A 78 -6.25 -20.14 -7.22
CA THR A 78 -7.58 -20.25 -7.83
C THR A 78 -7.74 -21.54 -8.65
N SER A 79 -8.97 -22.06 -8.64
CA SER A 79 -9.46 -23.06 -9.61
C SER A 79 -10.70 -22.53 -10.35
N GLY A 80 -10.91 -21.20 -10.27
CA GLY A 80 -12.10 -20.52 -10.75
C GLY A 80 -12.24 -20.52 -12.27
N PRO A 81 -13.41 -20.08 -12.77
CA PRO A 81 -13.70 -20.08 -14.20
C PRO A 81 -12.78 -19.11 -14.97
N ALA A 82 -12.63 -19.36 -16.26
CA ALA A 82 -12.05 -18.43 -17.22
C ALA A 82 -13.19 -17.69 -17.93
N PRO A 83 -13.57 -16.48 -17.47
CA PRO A 83 -14.68 -15.75 -18.04
C PRO A 83 -14.27 -15.04 -19.34
N ASP A 84 -15.27 -14.78 -20.19
CA ASP A 84 -15.10 -14.08 -21.47
C ASP A 84 -15.49 -12.61 -21.30
N SER A 85 -14.52 -11.71 -21.12
CA SER A 85 -14.56 -10.25 -21.30
C SER A 85 -13.42 -9.58 -20.54
N GLU A 86 -12.77 -8.61 -21.19
CA GLU A 86 -11.78 -7.73 -20.58
C GLU A 86 -12.26 -6.27 -20.61
N ARG A 87 -12.03 -5.55 -19.51
CA ARG A 87 -12.31 -4.12 -19.40
C ARG A 87 -11.16 -3.39 -18.71
N PRO A 88 -10.62 -2.30 -19.28
CA PRO A 88 -9.56 -1.57 -18.63
C PRO A 88 -10.04 -0.83 -17.37
N VAL A 89 -9.16 -0.72 -16.39
CA VAL A 89 -9.30 0.20 -15.26
C VAL A 89 -8.55 1.48 -15.59
N THR A 90 -9.27 2.60 -15.70
CA THR A 90 -8.69 3.89 -16.11
C THR A 90 -8.18 4.75 -14.94
N VAL A 91 -8.26 4.25 -13.71
CA VAL A 91 -7.96 5.00 -12.47
C VAL A 91 -6.59 4.63 -11.89
N ASP A 92 -6.09 3.42 -12.16
CA ASP A 92 -4.74 3.01 -11.78
C ASP A 92 -3.72 3.69 -12.69
N GLN A 93 -2.81 4.48 -12.10
CA GLN A 93 -1.83 5.28 -12.84
C GLN A 93 -0.41 4.72 -12.74
N THR A 94 -0.15 3.78 -11.83
CA THR A 94 1.20 3.21 -11.65
C THR A 94 1.35 1.91 -12.40
N ASN A 95 0.26 1.19 -12.63
CA ASN A 95 0.24 -0.08 -13.33
C ASN A 95 -0.90 -0.16 -14.34
N GLU A 96 -0.85 -1.18 -15.19
CA GLU A 96 -1.93 -1.46 -16.14
C GLU A 96 -2.84 -2.52 -15.54
N SER A 97 -4.07 -2.14 -15.22
CA SER A 97 -5.06 -3.01 -14.57
C SER A 97 -6.23 -3.32 -15.50
N ILE A 98 -6.56 -4.61 -15.63
CA ILE A 98 -7.67 -5.14 -16.46
C ILE A 98 -8.64 -5.91 -15.58
N ILE A 99 -9.92 -5.56 -15.62
CA ILE A 99 -10.99 -6.35 -15.03
C ILE A 99 -11.38 -7.44 -16.02
N VAL A 100 -11.46 -8.69 -15.54
CA VAL A 100 -11.82 -9.86 -16.35
C VAL A 100 -13.11 -10.47 -15.82
N GLY A 101 -14.14 -10.51 -16.67
CA GLY A 101 -15.45 -11.12 -16.37
C GLY A 101 -16.20 -10.55 -15.17
N ASP A 102 -15.88 -9.35 -14.70
CA ASP A 102 -16.31 -8.80 -13.40
C ASP A 102 -16.04 -9.75 -12.21
N LEU A 103 -15.05 -10.63 -12.33
CA LEU A 103 -14.63 -11.58 -11.29
C LEU A 103 -13.24 -11.31 -10.75
N ALA A 104 -12.32 -10.82 -11.59
CA ALA A 104 -10.93 -10.61 -11.23
C ALA A 104 -10.38 -9.30 -11.77
N VAL A 105 -9.30 -8.84 -11.14
CA VAL A 105 -8.44 -7.76 -11.64
C VAL A 105 -7.05 -8.34 -11.86
N VAL A 106 -6.54 -8.19 -13.08
CA VAL A 106 -5.15 -8.46 -13.43
C VAL A 106 -4.40 -7.14 -13.46
N LYS A 107 -3.35 -7.01 -12.63
CA LYS A 107 -2.46 -5.84 -12.57
C LYS A 107 -1.11 -6.25 -13.16
N TRP A 108 -0.74 -5.66 -14.28
CA TRP A 108 0.57 -5.84 -14.93
C TRP A 108 1.57 -4.83 -14.37
N ALA A 109 2.75 -5.30 -13.96
CA ALA A 109 3.81 -4.43 -13.48
C ALA A 109 4.43 -3.64 -14.64
N THR A 110 4.14 -2.34 -14.71
CA THR A 110 4.64 -1.49 -15.81
C THR A 110 6.06 -0.98 -15.56
N HIS A 111 6.50 -1.01 -14.31
CA HIS A 111 7.85 -0.66 -13.89
C HIS A 111 8.37 -1.74 -12.94
N LEU A 112 9.17 -2.67 -13.47
CA LEU A 112 9.79 -3.73 -12.68
C LEU A 112 10.96 -3.14 -11.91
N GLU A 113 10.79 -3.03 -10.61
CA GLU A 113 11.86 -2.64 -9.71
C GLU A 113 12.78 -3.84 -9.42
N PRO A 114 14.07 -3.60 -9.11
CA PRO A 114 14.95 -4.65 -8.61
C PRO A 114 14.34 -5.33 -7.38
N GLY A 115 14.26 -6.66 -7.39
CA GLY A 115 13.71 -7.43 -6.29
C GLY A 115 14.60 -7.51 -5.04
N PRO A 116 14.16 -8.25 -4.01
CA PRO A 116 12.89 -8.97 -3.93
C PRO A 116 11.69 -8.03 -3.75
N HIS A 117 10.57 -8.34 -4.41
CA HIS A 117 9.31 -7.63 -4.20
C HIS A 117 8.57 -8.24 -2.99
N PRO A 118 7.94 -7.46 -2.08
CA PRO A 118 7.33 -8.02 -0.88
C PRO A 118 5.96 -8.68 -1.10
N ALA A 119 5.19 -8.23 -2.11
CA ALA A 119 3.82 -8.71 -2.32
C ALA A 119 3.67 -10.24 -2.44
N PRO A 120 4.51 -10.99 -3.19
CA PRO A 120 4.41 -12.45 -3.26
C PRO A 120 4.46 -13.14 -1.89
N GLY A 121 5.42 -12.75 -1.03
CA GLY A 121 5.58 -13.31 0.31
C GLY A 121 4.41 -12.95 1.23
N ARG A 122 4.02 -11.67 1.26
CA ARG A 122 2.90 -11.18 2.08
C ARG A 122 1.57 -11.82 1.68
N LEU A 123 1.25 -11.85 0.39
CA LEU A 123 0.00 -12.46 -0.10
C LEU A 123 -0.04 -13.96 0.21
N ALA A 124 1.08 -14.68 0.07
CA ALA A 124 1.15 -16.09 0.42
C ALA A 124 0.91 -16.31 1.93
N ALA A 125 1.56 -15.52 2.80
CA ALA A 125 1.39 -15.60 4.24
C ALA A 125 -0.07 -15.30 4.66
N LEU A 126 -0.66 -14.24 4.14
CA LEU A 126 -2.04 -13.84 4.43
C LEU A 126 -3.06 -14.88 3.94
N THR A 127 -2.84 -15.45 2.76
CA THR A 127 -3.69 -16.51 2.22
C THR A 127 -3.62 -17.76 3.09
N ALA A 128 -2.40 -18.18 3.48
CA ALA A 128 -2.20 -19.33 4.34
C ALA A 128 -2.80 -19.12 5.75
N ALA A 129 -2.75 -17.90 6.26
CA ALA A 129 -3.33 -17.53 7.53
C ALA A 129 -4.86 -17.31 7.48
N GLY A 130 -5.46 -17.29 6.28
CA GLY A 130 -6.91 -17.13 6.11
C GLY A 130 -7.41 -15.70 6.29
N PHE A 131 -6.58 -14.68 6.03
CA PHE A 131 -7.02 -13.28 6.06
C PHE A 131 -7.97 -12.99 4.89
N THR A 132 -9.22 -12.63 5.19
CA THR A 132 -10.26 -12.41 4.15
C THR A 132 -10.60 -10.95 3.92
N ALA A 133 -10.11 -10.02 4.74
CA ALA A 133 -10.31 -8.58 4.55
C ALA A 133 -9.29 -7.98 3.56
N MET A 134 -9.04 -8.70 2.46
CA MET A 134 -8.27 -8.29 1.28
C MET A 134 -8.97 -8.80 0.01
N PRO A 135 -8.73 -8.23 -1.19
CA PRO A 135 -9.22 -8.83 -2.42
C PRO A 135 -8.70 -10.26 -2.51
N THR A 136 -9.57 -11.24 -2.80
CA THR A 136 -9.18 -12.65 -2.79
C THR A 136 -8.00 -12.87 -3.74
N PRO A 137 -6.83 -13.33 -3.28
CA PRO A 137 -5.69 -13.53 -4.15
C PRO A 137 -5.95 -14.74 -5.06
N TRP A 138 -5.77 -14.56 -6.36
CA TRP A 138 -5.96 -15.62 -7.35
C TRP A 138 -4.61 -16.13 -7.85
N GLY A 139 -3.66 -15.23 -8.05
CA GLY A 139 -2.31 -15.61 -8.39
C GLY A 139 -1.32 -14.46 -8.45
N VAL A 140 -0.06 -14.84 -8.49
CA VAL A 140 1.09 -13.93 -8.60
C VAL A 140 2.02 -14.51 -9.66
N VAL A 141 2.54 -13.65 -10.52
CA VAL A 141 3.60 -13.97 -11.48
C VAL A 141 4.82 -13.13 -11.13
N THR A 142 5.94 -13.80 -10.91
CA THR A 142 7.24 -13.18 -10.68
C THR A 142 8.20 -13.54 -11.82
N TRP A 143 9.25 -12.73 -11.98
CA TRP A 143 10.33 -12.95 -12.93
C TRP A 143 11.69 -12.70 -12.27
N THR A 144 12.66 -13.57 -12.54
CA THR A 144 14.01 -13.49 -11.96
C THR A 144 15.04 -13.15 -13.04
N PRO A 145 15.64 -11.93 -13.02
CA PRO A 145 16.75 -11.51 -13.91
C PRO A 145 18.01 -12.38 -13.74
N HIS A 146 18.99 -12.30 -14.67
CA HIS A 146 20.08 -13.30 -14.72
C HIS A 146 21.01 -13.15 -13.53
N ASP A 147 21.24 -11.89 -13.18
CA ASP A 147 22.14 -11.47 -12.13
C ASP A 147 21.36 -10.65 -11.08
N GLY A 148 20.10 -11.01 -10.82
CA GLY A 148 19.21 -10.23 -9.96
C GLY A 148 18.23 -11.07 -9.15
N ALA A 149 17.62 -10.43 -8.16
CA ALA A 149 16.57 -11.05 -7.35
C ALA A 149 15.23 -11.03 -8.07
N GLU A 150 14.38 -11.99 -7.69
CA GLU A 150 12.99 -12.13 -8.16
C GLU A 150 12.20 -10.82 -7.98
N THR A 151 11.51 -10.37 -9.03
CA THR A 151 10.62 -9.21 -8.96
C THR A 151 9.21 -9.55 -9.44
N LEU A 152 8.25 -8.68 -9.13
CA LEU A 152 6.85 -8.86 -9.45
C LEU A 152 6.56 -8.48 -10.91
N ALA A 153 5.95 -9.39 -11.66
CA ALA A 153 5.55 -9.16 -13.05
C ALA A 153 4.03 -8.95 -13.18
N ALA A 154 3.23 -9.67 -12.41
CA ALA A 154 1.78 -9.48 -12.37
C ALA A 154 1.14 -9.97 -11.06
N THR A 155 0.01 -9.38 -10.68
CA THR A 155 -0.88 -9.90 -9.64
C THR A 155 -2.28 -10.09 -10.20
N VAL A 156 -2.98 -11.10 -9.69
CA VAL A 156 -4.39 -11.36 -9.99
C VAL A 156 -5.15 -11.49 -8.68
N THR A 157 -6.19 -10.69 -8.52
CA THR A 157 -7.04 -10.68 -7.33
C THR A 157 -8.51 -10.69 -7.72
N GLY A 158 -9.39 -11.06 -6.78
CA GLY A 158 -10.83 -10.97 -6.94
C GLY A 158 -11.27 -9.52 -7.12
N TYR A 159 -12.11 -9.27 -8.12
CA TYR A 159 -12.72 -7.98 -8.32
C TYR A 159 -13.78 -7.71 -7.24
N LEU A 160 -13.86 -6.45 -6.80
CA LEU A 160 -14.85 -6.00 -5.83
C LEU A 160 -15.80 -4.99 -6.51
N PRO A 161 -16.91 -5.47 -7.11
CA PRO A 161 -17.86 -4.59 -7.79
C PRO A 161 -18.41 -3.53 -6.85
N GLY A 162 -18.40 -2.27 -7.29
CA GLY A 162 -18.92 -1.14 -6.53
C GLY A 162 -18.11 -0.76 -5.29
N ALA A 163 -16.89 -1.30 -5.13
CA ALA A 163 -16.00 -0.84 -4.08
C ALA A 163 -15.61 0.63 -4.30
N VAL A 164 -15.62 1.40 -3.22
CA VAL A 164 -15.23 2.82 -3.20
C VAL A 164 -13.83 2.93 -2.61
N ASP A 165 -12.99 3.77 -3.20
CA ASP A 165 -11.64 4.01 -2.70
C ASP A 165 -11.63 4.71 -1.33
N GLY A 166 -10.57 4.44 -0.59
CA GLY A 166 -10.26 4.99 0.72
C GLY A 166 -10.57 6.46 0.94
N TRP A 167 -9.98 7.29 0.08
CA TRP A 167 -10.08 8.73 0.20
C TRP A 167 -11.51 9.20 -0.06
N THR A 168 -12.19 8.61 -1.03
CA THR A 168 -13.58 8.97 -1.34
C THR A 168 -14.51 8.62 -0.18
N TRP A 169 -14.55 7.37 0.29
CA TRP A 169 -15.52 7.01 1.35
C TRP A 169 -15.20 7.68 2.68
N ALA A 170 -13.91 7.84 3.03
CA ALA A 170 -13.52 8.40 4.33
C ALA A 170 -13.81 9.91 4.39
N VAL A 171 -13.53 10.65 3.30
CA VAL A 171 -13.83 12.09 3.23
C VAL A 171 -15.33 12.34 3.32
N GLU A 172 -16.16 11.58 2.60
CA GLU A 172 -17.62 11.75 2.70
C GLU A 172 -18.12 11.36 4.10
N LEU A 173 -17.61 10.27 4.69
CA LEU A 173 -17.95 9.89 6.07
C LEU A 173 -17.64 11.00 7.08
N PHE A 174 -16.50 11.66 6.96
CA PHE A 174 -16.10 12.75 7.86
C PHE A 174 -16.97 13.99 7.65
N LYS A 175 -17.28 14.33 6.40
CA LYS A 175 -18.17 15.46 6.08
C LYS A 175 -19.57 15.24 6.65
N ASP A 176 -20.11 14.03 6.54
CA ASP A 176 -21.45 13.71 7.03
C ASP A 176 -21.52 13.75 8.57
N ALA A 177 -20.51 13.20 9.25
CA ALA A 177 -20.41 13.28 10.71
C ALA A 177 -20.30 14.74 11.19
N ALA A 178 -19.47 15.55 10.54
CA ALA A 178 -19.30 16.96 10.90
C ALA A 178 -20.56 17.82 10.65
N ARG A 179 -21.30 17.56 9.57
CA ARG A 179 -22.54 18.29 9.25
C ARG A 179 -23.70 17.94 10.18
N SER A 180 -23.82 16.66 10.51
CA SER A 180 -24.90 16.16 11.37
C SER A 180 -24.62 16.39 12.86
N GLY A 181 -23.34 16.42 13.24
CA GLY A 181 -22.91 16.37 14.65
C GLY A 181 -23.08 14.98 15.28
N ASP A 182 -23.53 13.97 14.53
CA ASP A 182 -23.62 12.59 14.97
C ASP A 182 -22.36 11.81 14.55
N HIS A 183 -21.61 11.33 15.54
CA HIS A 183 -20.36 10.61 15.30
C HIS A 183 -20.54 9.08 15.30
N ALA A 184 -21.75 8.55 15.53
CA ALA A 184 -21.96 7.11 15.67
C ALA A 184 -21.45 6.32 14.46
N THR A 185 -21.80 6.76 13.25
CA THR A 185 -21.39 6.04 12.02
C THR A 185 -19.88 6.09 11.79
N VAL A 186 -19.21 7.23 12.06
CA VAL A 186 -17.75 7.31 11.89
C VAL A 186 -17.03 6.47 12.94
N VAL A 187 -17.52 6.45 14.18
CA VAL A 187 -17.01 5.61 15.26
C VAL A 187 -17.14 4.13 14.87
N ASP A 188 -18.31 3.68 14.43
CA ASP A 188 -18.55 2.29 14.04
C ASP A 188 -17.64 1.83 12.88
N VAL A 189 -17.50 2.66 11.85
CA VAL A 189 -16.66 2.35 10.69
C VAL A 189 -15.18 2.31 11.08
N CYS A 190 -14.71 3.27 11.88
CA CYS A 190 -13.31 3.31 12.32
C CYS A 190 -12.99 2.22 13.35
N ALA A 191 -13.92 1.82 14.20
CA ALA A 191 -13.77 0.63 15.05
C ALA A 191 -13.68 -0.65 14.20
N THR A 192 -14.54 -0.79 13.17
CA THR A 192 -14.45 -1.90 12.21
C THR A 192 -13.08 -1.93 11.53
N LEU A 193 -12.56 -0.77 11.12
CA LEU A 193 -11.22 -0.65 10.56
C LEU A 193 -10.14 -1.08 11.56
N GLY A 194 -10.24 -0.65 12.83
CA GLY A 194 -9.33 -1.07 13.90
C GLY A 194 -9.30 -2.60 14.08
N THR A 195 -10.47 -3.24 14.04
CA THR A 195 -10.59 -4.71 14.06
C THR A 195 -9.90 -5.36 12.85
N VAL A 196 -10.12 -4.84 11.63
CA VAL A 196 -9.49 -5.37 10.41
C VAL A 196 -7.96 -5.27 10.48
N VAL A 197 -7.42 -4.15 10.97
CA VAL A 197 -5.98 -3.96 11.11
C VAL A 197 -5.39 -4.88 12.20
N ALA A 198 -6.12 -5.09 13.30
CA ALA A 198 -5.70 -6.03 14.33
C ALA A 198 -5.70 -7.48 13.83
N ASP A 199 -6.70 -7.88 13.06
CA ASP A 199 -6.76 -9.21 12.44
C ASP A 199 -5.63 -9.43 11.43
N LEU A 200 -5.31 -8.40 10.64
CA LEU A 200 -4.16 -8.42 9.75
C LEU A 200 -2.86 -8.73 10.52
N HIS A 201 -2.59 -7.97 11.58
CA HIS A 201 -1.37 -8.15 12.38
C HIS A 201 -1.35 -9.45 13.17
N ALA A 202 -2.47 -9.88 13.75
CA ALA A 202 -2.58 -11.12 14.50
C ALA A 202 -2.30 -12.34 13.60
N LEU A 203 -2.77 -12.33 12.34
CA LEU A 203 -2.50 -13.41 11.40
C LEU A 203 -1.04 -13.41 10.90
N LEU A 204 -0.44 -12.23 10.77
CA LEU A 204 0.98 -12.06 10.48
C LEU A 204 1.88 -12.32 11.70
N ALA A 205 1.32 -12.63 12.88
CA ALA A 205 2.12 -12.96 14.06
C ALA A 205 3.02 -14.20 13.85
N THR A 206 2.68 -15.05 12.88
CA THR A 206 3.50 -16.19 12.47
C THR A 206 4.85 -15.81 11.85
N THR A 207 4.99 -14.57 11.36
CA THR A 207 6.24 -14.03 10.79
C THR A 207 7.05 -13.24 11.83
N VAL A 208 6.62 -13.21 13.10
CA VAL A 208 7.24 -12.34 14.11
C VAL A 208 8.68 -12.75 14.39
N THR A 209 9.54 -11.75 14.37
CA THR A 209 10.92 -11.82 14.85
C THR A 209 11.16 -10.68 15.85
N THR A 210 12.36 -10.62 16.42
CA THR A 210 12.73 -9.60 17.41
C THR A 210 13.65 -8.57 16.79
N ALA A 211 13.31 -7.28 16.96
CA ALA A 211 14.12 -6.18 16.48
C ALA A 211 15.52 -6.16 17.09
N THR A 212 16.53 -6.05 16.24
CA THR A 212 17.92 -5.87 16.63
C THR A 212 18.25 -4.38 16.83
N ARG A 213 19.43 -4.10 17.40
CA ARG A 213 19.97 -2.74 17.46
C ARG A 213 20.14 -2.13 16.06
N SER A 214 20.51 -2.95 15.08
CA SER A 214 20.68 -2.50 13.70
C SER A 214 19.36 -2.05 13.08
N ASP A 215 18.25 -2.70 13.43
CA ASP A 215 16.92 -2.34 12.92
C ASP A 215 16.47 -1.00 13.51
N ALA A 216 16.54 -0.86 14.83
CA ALA A 216 16.22 0.39 15.53
C ALA A 216 17.05 1.57 15.02
N GLN A 217 18.34 1.36 14.78
CA GLN A 217 19.23 2.39 14.26
C GLN A 217 18.88 2.78 12.81
N ARG A 218 18.54 1.79 11.98
CA ARG A 218 18.10 2.01 10.59
C ARG A 218 16.79 2.80 10.51
N TRP A 219 15.79 2.52 11.36
CA TRP A 219 14.56 3.31 11.41
C TRP A 219 14.81 4.75 11.88
N ARG A 220 15.62 4.93 12.93
CA ARG A 220 16.04 6.26 13.39
C ARG A 220 16.73 7.04 12.27
N ASP A 221 17.74 6.45 11.65
CA ASP A 221 18.52 7.13 10.60
C ASP A 221 17.64 7.46 9.39
N GLY A 222 16.75 6.56 8.99
CA GLY A 222 15.75 6.82 7.94
C GLY A 222 14.78 7.96 8.28
N ALA A 223 14.37 8.08 9.55
CA ALA A 223 13.54 9.19 10.01
C ALA A 223 14.30 10.53 9.95
N PHE A 224 15.58 10.56 10.36
CA PHE A 224 16.42 11.76 10.25
C PHE A 224 16.73 12.13 8.79
N GLN A 225 16.92 11.16 7.90
CA GLN A 225 17.04 11.41 6.45
C GLN A 225 15.74 12.02 5.89
N THR A 226 14.59 11.51 6.31
CA THR A 226 13.28 12.05 5.94
C THR A 226 13.13 13.49 6.43
N LEU A 227 13.51 13.78 7.69
CA LEU A 227 13.50 15.13 8.23
C LEU A 227 14.39 16.10 7.44
N ALA A 228 15.61 15.67 7.08
CA ALA A 228 16.51 16.46 6.28
C ALA A 228 15.90 16.77 4.90
N ALA A 229 15.35 15.78 4.21
CA ALA A 229 14.67 15.99 2.93
C ALA A 229 13.43 16.88 3.06
N ALA A 230 12.64 16.74 4.13
CA ALA A 230 11.47 17.56 4.38
C ALA A 230 11.85 19.03 4.61
N ARG A 231 12.95 19.33 5.30
CA ARG A 231 13.44 20.71 5.48
C ARG A 231 13.77 21.39 4.16
N GLU A 232 14.34 20.66 3.20
CA GLU A 232 14.67 21.19 1.88
C GLU A 232 13.44 21.39 0.97
N LEU A 233 12.39 20.59 1.18
CA LEU A 233 11.22 20.54 0.30
C LEU A 233 9.97 21.24 0.87
N ALA A 234 9.97 21.59 2.15
CA ALA A 234 8.84 22.22 2.82
C ALA A 234 8.55 23.62 2.28
N GLY A 235 7.27 24.01 2.30
CA GLY A 235 6.89 25.41 2.13
C GLY A 235 7.44 26.29 3.27
N PRO A 236 7.52 27.63 3.10
CA PRO A 236 8.19 28.52 4.04
C PRO A 236 7.69 28.42 5.50
N ALA A 237 6.38 28.26 5.69
CA ALA A 237 5.78 28.14 7.03
C ALA A 237 6.21 26.85 7.73
N ASN A 238 6.14 25.71 7.04
CA ASN A 238 6.59 24.43 7.56
C ASN A 238 8.12 24.40 7.77
N ALA A 239 8.89 25.00 6.87
CA ALA A 239 10.34 25.12 7.05
C ALA A 239 10.70 25.88 8.34
N GLN A 240 10.01 26.99 8.62
CA GLN A 240 10.17 27.74 9.87
C GLN A 240 9.78 26.90 11.09
N LEU A 241 8.63 26.21 11.05
CA LEU A 241 8.21 25.32 12.14
C LEU A 241 9.20 24.19 12.40
N LEU A 242 9.75 23.56 11.36
CA LEU A 242 10.77 22.51 11.47
C LEU A 242 12.09 23.03 12.06
N ALA A 243 12.37 24.32 11.92
CA ALA A 243 13.51 24.99 12.53
C ALA A 243 13.23 25.34 13.99
N ASP A 244 12.08 25.96 14.28
CA ASP A 244 11.68 26.40 15.63
C ASP A 244 11.52 25.22 16.60
N HIS A 245 11.04 24.07 16.09
CA HIS A 245 10.85 22.85 16.87
C HIS A 245 11.95 21.81 16.66
N ALA A 246 13.12 22.20 16.13
CA ALA A 246 14.18 21.27 15.74
C ALA A 246 14.61 20.31 16.85
N GLU A 247 14.83 20.81 18.07
CA GLU A 247 15.27 19.99 19.21
C GLU A 247 14.20 18.99 19.65
N HIS A 248 12.94 19.44 19.72
CA HIS A 248 11.80 18.58 20.06
C HIS A 248 11.61 17.48 19.02
N ILE A 249 11.59 17.83 17.73
CA ILE A 249 11.47 16.88 16.63
C ILE A 249 12.60 15.85 16.68
N ALA A 250 13.84 16.29 16.88
CA ALA A 250 14.98 15.40 16.99
C ALA A 250 14.83 14.43 18.18
N ALA A 251 14.41 14.92 19.35
CA ALA A 251 14.17 14.09 20.52
C ALA A 251 13.04 13.06 20.29
N VAL A 252 11.97 13.45 19.58
CA VAL A 252 10.88 12.54 19.21
C VAL A 252 11.37 11.44 18.28
N LEU A 253 12.09 11.78 17.21
CA LEU A 253 12.58 10.80 16.23
C LEU A 253 13.69 9.89 16.82
N ASP A 254 14.52 10.41 17.72
CA ASP A 254 15.60 9.63 18.36
C ASP A 254 15.06 8.47 19.20
N ARG A 255 13.80 8.54 19.67
CA ARG A 255 13.11 7.42 20.35
C ARG A 255 13.05 6.15 19.51
N LEU A 256 13.11 6.25 18.18
CA LEU A 256 13.17 5.07 17.30
C LEU A 256 14.41 4.20 17.57
N SER A 257 15.51 4.77 18.09
CA SER A 257 16.69 4.00 18.50
C SER A 257 16.46 3.04 19.66
N MET A 258 15.39 3.27 20.42
CA MET A 258 15.03 2.46 21.59
C MET A 258 14.18 1.24 21.24
N LEU A 259 13.77 1.10 19.98
CA LEU A 259 12.94 -0.01 19.47
C LEU A 259 13.75 -1.30 19.29
N VAL A 260 14.53 -1.68 20.29
CA VAL A 260 15.34 -2.90 20.33
C VAL A 260 14.62 -3.93 21.20
N GLY A 261 14.57 -5.18 20.75
CA GLY A 261 13.92 -6.25 21.51
C GLY A 261 12.39 -6.29 21.39
N ILE A 262 11.80 -5.41 20.59
CA ILE A 262 10.34 -5.41 20.31
C ILE A 262 9.97 -6.41 19.20
N PRO A 263 8.72 -6.88 19.14
CA PRO A 263 8.25 -7.69 18.02
C PRO A 263 8.20 -6.88 16.71
N ILE A 264 8.65 -7.49 15.64
CA ILE A 264 8.52 -7.01 14.25
C ILE A 264 8.01 -8.13 13.36
N LEU A 265 7.24 -7.78 12.34
CA LEU A 265 6.55 -8.71 11.46
C LEU A 265 6.59 -8.21 10.02
N ASP A 266 6.16 -9.04 9.08
CA ASP A 266 6.01 -8.68 7.67
C ASP A 266 4.74 -7.85 7.46
N ALA A 267 4.62 -6.75 8.21
CA ALA A 267 3.50 -5.82 8.19
C ALA A 267 3.28 -5.24 6.79
N HIS A 268 2.17 -4.54 6.59
CA HIS A 268 1.86 -3.90 5.31
C HIS A 268 2.95 -2.88 4.94
N GLY A 269 3.41 -2.09 5.91
CA GLY A 269 4.53 -1.15 5.80
C GLY A 269 4.21 0.19 5.14
N ASP A 270 2.98 0.39 4.66
CA ASP A 270 2.50 1.65 4.07
C ASP A 270 0.96 1.79 4.18
N LEU A 271 0.38 1.32 5.29
CA LEU A 271 -1.06 1.33 5.47
C LEU A 271 -1.60 2.75 5.65
N HIS A 272 -2.51 3.16 4.78
CA HIS A 272 -3.25 4.42 4.85
C HIS A 272 -4.66 4.26 4.27
N VAL A 273 -5.55 5.25 4.43
CA VAL A 273 -6.96 5.09 4.02
C VAL A 273 -7.10 4.74 2.54
N GLY A 274 -6.25 5.31 1.68
CA GLY A 274 -6.20 4.97 0.24
C GLY A 274 -6.00 3.48 -0.08
N GLN A 275 -5.47 2.69 0.85
CA GLN A 275 -5.32 1.23 0.73
C GLN A 275 -6.48 0.45 1.35
N VAL A 276 -7.57 1.12 1.70
CA VAL A 276 -8.75 0.51 2.30
C VAL A 276 -9.94 0.78 1.39
N LEU A 277 -10.33 -0.22 0.62
CA LEU A 277 -11.56 -0.21 -0.15
C LEU A 277 -12.76 -0.46 0.75
N ARG A 278 -13.89 0.17 0.43
CA ARG A 278 -15.17 -0.08 1.12
C ARG A 278 -16.21 -0.62 0.15
N THR A 279 -16.80 -1.76 0.49
CA THR A 279 -17.96 -2.33 -0.24
C THR A 279 -19.08 -2.68 0.75
N GLY A 280 -20.14 -1.88 0.74
CA GLY A 280 -21.18 -1.93 1.78
C GLY A 280 -20.61 -1.71 3.19
N LYS A 281 -20.63 -2.76 4.01
CA LYS A 281 -20.05 -2.77 5.37
C LYS A 281 -18.64 -3.36 5.44
N LEU A 282 -18.15 -3.95 4.36
CA LEU A 282 -16.82 -4.56 4.33
C LEU A 282 -15.76 -3.49 4.07
N LEU A 283 -14.68 -3.56 4.85
CA LEU A 283 -13.44 -2.82 4.64
C LEU A 283 -12.38 -3.83 4.20
N VAL A 284 -11.70 -3.50 3.11
CA VAL A 284 -10.80 -4.44 2.42
C VAL A 284 -9.46 -3.76 2.18
N VAL A 285 -8.40 -4.32 2.76
CA VAL A 285 -7.02 -3.82 2.65
C VAL A 285 -6.40 -4.28 1.34
N THR A 286 -5.75 -3.36 0.63
CA THR A 286 -5.11 -3.59 -0.68
C THR A 286 -3.64 -3.21 -0.66
N ASP A 287 -2.94 -3.47 -1.77
CA ASP A 287 -1.60 -2.92 -2.04
C ASP A 287 -0.49 -3.30 -1.05
N PHE A 288 -0.27 -4.61 -0.91
CA PHE A 288 0.83 -5.17 -0.11
C PHE A 288 2.22 -5.03 -0.76
N ASP A 289 2.38 -4.08 -1.68
CA ASP A 289 3.61 -3.79 -2.45
C ASP A 289 4.70 -3.12 -1.56
N GLY A 290 4.32 -2.69 -0.35
CA GLY A 290 5.20 -2.01 0.60
C GLY A 290 5.40 -0.54 0.27
N ASN A 291 6.19 0.15 1.10
CA ASN A 291 6.38 1.59 0.96
C ASN A 291 7.19 1.94 -0.31
N PRO A 292 6.60 2.63 -1.30
CA PRO A 292 7.26 2.90 -2.57
C PRO A 292 8.44 3.87 -2.46
N VAL A 293 8.54 4.65 -1.37
CA VAL A 293 9.66 5.58 -1.16
C VAL A 293 10.89 4.92 -0.56
N LEU A 294 10.78 3.67 -0.09
CA LEU A 294 11.92 2.90 0.40
C LEU A 294 12.65 2.20 -0.75
N PRO A 295 13.98 2.00 -0.62
CA PRO A 295 14.71 1.10 -1.52
C PRO A 295 14.06 -0.30 -1.53
N PRO A 296 13.98 -1.00 -2.68
CA PRO A 296 13.29 -2.28 -2.77
C PRO A 296 13.73 -3.33 -1.73
N ALA A 297 15.03 -3.45 -1.48
CA ALA A 297 15.59 -4.37 -0.49
C ALA A 297 15.13 -4.07 0.95
N GLU A 298 14.71 -2.84 1.25
CA GLU A 298 14.17 -2.47 2.56
C GLU A 298 12.67 -2.72 2.67
N ARG A 299 11.93 -2.79 1.55
CA ARG A 299 10.46 -2.98 1.56
C ARG A 299 10.03 -4.35 2.06
N ILE A 300 10.93 -5.34 2.00
CA ILE A 300 10.73 -6.70 2.50
C ILE A 300 11.13 -6.87 3.97
N LEU A 301 11.77 -5.88 4.58
CA LEU A 301 12.27 -6.03 5.94
C LEU A 301 11.10 -5.96 6.93
N PRO A 302 11.07 -6.82 7.97
CA PRO A 302 10.06 -6.76 9.00
C PRO A 302 10.09 -5.41 9.72
N VAL A 303 8.90 -4.93 10.11
CA VAL A 303 8.72 -3.67 10.83
C VAL A 303 7.78 -3.88 12.02
N PRO A 304 7.80 -2.97 13.02
CA PRO A 304 6.80 -3.01 14.08
C PRO A 304 5.41 -2.77 13.51
N ALA A 305 4.38 -3.44 14.05
CA ALA A 305 2.97 -3.17 13.71
C ALA A 305 2.60 -1.68 13.87
N ALA A 306 3.32 -0.98 14.76
CA ALA A 306 3.18 0.45 14.98
C ALA A 306 3.41 1.31 13.72
N VAL A 307 4.13 0.82 12.69
CA VAL A 307 4.27 1.52 11.40
C VAL A 307 2.91 1.65 10.71
N ASP A 308 2.17 0.55 10.60
CA ASP A 308 0.84 0.52 9.97
C ASP A 308 -0.19 1.29 10.80
N VAL A 309 -0.15 1.13 12.14
CA VAL A 309 -1.05 1.85 13.05
C VAL A 309 -0.81 3.36 12.99
N ALA A 310 0.46 3.81 13.00
CA ALA A 310 0.80 5.23 12.85
C ALA A 310 0.37 5.77 11.48
N GLY A 311 0.58 5.00 10.41
CA GLY A 311 0.17 5.35 9.05
C GLY A 311 -1.34 5.58 8.94
N ILE A 312 -2.15 4.62 9.39
CA ILE A 312 -3.61 4.72 9.26
C ILE A 312 -4.21 5.80 10.18
N LEU A 313 -3.69 5.96 11.41
CA LEU A 313 -4.12 7.03 12.31
C LEU A 313 -3.80 8.41 11.74
N GLN A 314 -2.59 8.60 11.21
CA GLN A 314 -2.20 9.87 10.60
C GLN A 314 -2.99 10.14 9.32
N SER A 315 -3.30 9.09 8.56
CA SER A 315 -4.13 9.17 7.36
C SER A 315 -5.56 9.64 7.67
N LEU A 316 -6.18 9.23 8.79
CA LEU A 316 -7.46 9.77 9.24
C LEU A 316 -7.40 11.28 9.54
N SER A 317 -6.31 11.76 10.14
CA SER A 317 -6.12 13.21 10.31
C SER A 317 -5.96 13.94 8.98
N HIS A 318 -5.32 13.31 7.98
CA HIS A 318 -5.29 13.87 6.62
C HIS A 318 -6.68 13.87 5.97
N VAL A 319 -7.54 12.87 6.21
CA VAL A 319 -8.94 12.86 5.75
C VAL A 319 -9.69 14.10 6.25
N ALA A 320 -9.53 14.47 7.52
CA ALA A 320 -10.14 15.68 8.07
C ALA A 320 -9.68 16.96 7.34
N ILE A 321 -8.39 17.07 7.04
CA ILE A 321 -7.84 18.21 6.30
C ILE A 321 -8.39 18.27 4.87
N VAL A 322 -8.44 17.11 4.18
CA VAL A 322 -8.99 17.01 2.82
C VAL A 322 -10.48 17.33 2.81
N ALA A 323 -11.24 16.86 3.81
CA ALA A 323 -12.67 17.14 3.96
C ALA A 323 -12.94 18.64 4.13
N ALA A 324 -12.19 19.33 5.00
CA ALA A 324 -12.27 20.78 5.16
C ALA A 324 -11.91 21.51 3.86
N ARG A 325 -10.90 21.04 3.12
CA ARG A 325 -10.50 21.66 1.84
C ARG A 325 -11.55 21.50 0.73
N ARG A 326 -12.34 20.42 0.75
CA ARG A 326 -13.31 20.05 -0.31
C ARG A 326 -14.76 20.43 0.04
N SER A 327 -14.99 21.18 1.11
CA SER A 327 -16.33 21.56 1.57
C SER A 327 -16.34 22.93 2.23
N GLU A 328 -17.51 23.34 2.68
CA GLU A 328 -17.77 24.52 3.52
C GLU A 328 -17.33 24.34 4.99
N LEU A 329 -16.92 23.13 5.37
CA LEU A 329 -16.54 22.80 6.74
C LEU A 329 -15.15 23.36 7.09
N THR A 330 -15.00 23.80 8.33
CA THR A 330 -13.72 24.31 8.85
C THR A 330 -12.99 23.24 9.66
N PRO A 331 -11.67 23.39 9.92
CA PRO A 331 -10.92 22.48 10.79
C PRO A 331 -11.58 22.26 12.16
N GLU A 332 -12.24 23.27 12.72
CA GLU A 332 -12.93 23.18 14.02
C GLU A 332 -14.13 22.22 13.99
N HIS A 333 -14.84 22.14 12.86
CA HIS A 333 -15.95 21.19 12.69
C HIS A 333 -15.44 19.74 12.58
N LEU A 334 -14.25 19.55 12.00
CA LEU A 334 -13.67 18.24 11.70
C LEU A 334 -12.81 17.69 12.84
N ALA A 335 -12.23 18.56 13.67
CA ALA A 335 -11.39 18.17 14.81
C ALA A 335 -12.04 17.13 15.74
N PRO A 336 -13.31 17.27 16.19
CA PRO A 336 -13.93 16.25 17.04
C PRO A 336 -14.24 14.94 16.28
N VAL A 337 -14.45 15.00 14.96
CA VAL A 337 -14.65 13.83 14.10
C VAL A 337 -13.34 13.05 13.95
N ASP A 338 -12.22 13.73 13.65
CA ASP A 338 -10.88 13.12 13.62
C ASP A 338 -10.53 12.45 14.95
N ALA A 339 -10.72 13.16 16.07
CA ALA A 339 -10.44 12.62 17.39
C ALA A 339 -11.28 11.36 17.70
N ALA A 340 -12.58 11.39 17.41
CA ALA A 340 -13.47 10.23 17.61
C ALA A 340 -13.09 9.06 16.70
N ALA A 341 -12.77 9.32 15.43
CA ALA A 341 -12.36 8.29 14.47
C ALA A 341 -11.05 7.60 14.89
N ARG A 342 -10.04 8.38 15.28
CA ARG A 342 -8.75 7.84 15.73
C ARG A 342 -8.86 7.05 17.04
N ALA A 343 -9.64 7.57 18.00
CA ALA A 343 -9.90 6.86 19.25
C ALA A 343 -10.62 5.53 18.99
N ALA A 344 -11.70 5.54 18.20
CA ALA A 344 -12.45 4.32 17.88
C ALA A 344 -11.59 3.25 17.17
N LEU A 345 -10.74 3.67 16.23
CA LEU A 345 -9.80 2.77 15.55
C LEU A 345 -8.80 2.17 16.55
N LEU A 346 -8.11 3.02 17.31
CA LEU A 346 -7.06 2.56 18.23
C LEU A 346 -7.65 1.68 19.34
N ASP A 347 -8.76 2.08 19.95
CA ASP A 347 -9.43 1.31 21.00
C ASP A 347 -9.85 -0.06 20.48
N SER A 348 -10.51 -0.13 19.32
CA SER A 348 -10.92 -1.41 18.74
C SER A 348 -9.74 -2.28 18.33
N TYR A 349 -8.66 -1.67 17.84
CA TYR A 349 -7.42 -2.38 17.51
C TYR A 349 -6.81 -3.03 18.76
N LEU A 350 -6.69 -2.28 19.85
CA LEU A 350 -6.13 -2.75 21.13
C LEU A 350 -6.98 -3.85 21.76
N HIS A 351 -8.31 -3.68 21.77
CA HIS A 351 -9.22 -4.72 22.26
C HIS A 351 -9.08 -6.00 21.44
N ARG A 352 -9.08 -5.90 20.10
CA ARG A 352 -8.97 -7.07 19.22
C ARG A 352 -7.62 -7.79 19.34
N LEU A 353 -6.51 -7.06 19.48
CA LEU A 353 -5.21 -7.68 19.76
C LEU A 353 -5.22 -8.42 21.10
N SER A 354 -5.83 -7.84 22.13
CA SER A 354 -5.95 -8.48 23.44
C SER A 354 -6.78 -9.76 23.36
N ASP A 355 -7.93 -9.72 22.67
CA ASP A 355 -8.82 -10.87 22.47
C ASP A 355 -8.15 -12.01 21.70
N THR A 356 -7.27 -11.67 20.75
CA THR A 356 -6.53 -12.66 19.95
C THR A 356 -5.21 -13.10 20.58
N GLY A 357 -4.82 -12.55 21.73
CA GLY A 357 -3.60 -12.91 22.45
C GLY A 357 -2.30 -12.28 21.91
N HIS A 358 -2.40 -11.18 21.17
CA HIS A 358 -1.29 -10.49 20.49
C HIS A 358 -1.11 -9.04 20.97
N ALA A 359 -1.43 -8.75 22.23
CA ALA A 359 -1.32 -7.40 22.80
C ALA A 359 0.13 -6.86 22.80
N ASP A 360 1.13 -7.75 22.76
CA ASP A 360 2.55 -7.42 22.68
C ASP A 360 2.96 -6.75 21.35
N LEU A 361 2.17 -6.92 20.28
CA LEU A 361 2.40 -6.23 19.01
C LEU A 361 2.16 -4.72 19.08
N HIS A 362 1.46 -4.24 20.11
CA HIS A 362 1.22 -2.81 20.30
C HIS A 362 2.40 -2.12 20.99
N ILE A 363 3.06 -1.23 20.24
CA ILE A 363 4.24 -0.48 20.71
C ILE A 363 3.89 1.02 20.82
N GLU A 364 3.16 1.38 21.88
CA GLU A 364 2.63 2.74 22.09
C GLU A 364 3.70 3.84 21.93
N HIS A 365 4.87 3.64 22.55
CA HIS A 365 5.94 4.64 22.58
C HIS A 365 6.56 4.91 21.19
N ALA A 366 6.30 4.07 20.19
CA ALA A 366 6.73 4.27 18.81
C ALA A 366 5.77 5.19 18.01
N LEU A 367 4.49 5.25 18.38
CA LEU A 367 3.45 5.86 17.54
C LEU A 367 3.71 7.34 17.25
N SER A 368 4.10 8.11 18.26
CA SER A 368 4.41 9.55 18.10
C SER A 368 5.51 9.81 17.07
N ALA A 369 6.61 9.06 17.13
CA ALA A 369 7.75 9.21 16.22
C ALA A 369 7.41 8.77 14.80
N LEU A 370 6.67 7.66 14.66
CA LEU A 370 6.24 7.14 13.36
C LEU A 370 5.18 8.03 12.69
N ARG A 371 4.23 8.60 13.46
CA ARG A 371 3.28 9.60 12.94
C ARG A 371 4.00 10.87 12.47
N LEU A 372 5.00 11.33 13.23
CA LEU A 372 5.81 12.49 12.84
C LEU A 372 6.59 12.20 11.56
N GLN A 373 7.25 11.05 11.48
CA GLN A 373 7.93 10.61 10.26
C GLN A 373 6.96 10.53 9.08
N GLN A 374 5.72 10.07 9.29
CA GLN A 374 4.69 10.05 8.24
C GLN A 374 4.39 11.45 7.70
N VAL A 375 4.17 12.45 8.56
CA VAL A 375 3.93 13.83 8.10
C VAL A 375 5.14 14.38 7.34
N LEU A 376 6.36 14.10 7.80
CA LEU A 376 7.58 14.49 7.08
C LEU A 376 7.67 13.81 5.70
N ARG A 377 7.26 12.53 5.58
CA ARG A 377 7.16 11.83 4.30
C ARG A 377 6.17 12.51 3.36
N GLU A 378 5.01 12.95 3.85
CA GLU A 378 4.02 13.67 3.03
C GLU A 378 4.60 14.97 2.46
N ILE A 379 5.41 15.71 3.23
CA ILE A 379 6.14 16.90 2.72
C ILE A 379 7.06 16.50 1.57
N VAL A 380 7.87 15.46 1.77
CA VAL A 380 8.81 14.98 0.75
C VAL A 380 8.08 14.52 -0.52
N TYR A 381 6.98 13.77 -0.36
CA TYR A 381 6.15 13.31 -1.46
C TYR A 381 5.52 14.48 -2.23
N ALA A 382 4.91 15.44 -1.51
CA ALA A 382 4.34 16.63 -2.13
C ALA A 382 5.41 17.44 -2.87
N GLY A 383 6.58 17.64 -2.27
CA GLY A 383 7.67 18.41 -2.88
C GLY A 383 8.27 17.76 -4.13
N ARG A 384 8.30 16.43 -4.22
CA ARG A 384 8.90 15.69 -5.35
C ARG A 384 7.92 15.30 -6.45
N HIS A 385 6.70 14.90 -6.08
CA HIS A 385 5.82 14.17 -6.99
C HIS A 385 4.45 14.82 -7.15
N LEU A 386 3.94 15.50 -6.12
CA LEU A 386 2.59 16.06 -6.16
C LEU A 386 2.49 17.41 -5.43
N PRO A 387 3.03 18.52 -5.99
CA PRO A 387 3.10 19.82 -5.29
C PRO A 387 1.75 20.33 -4.76
N ARG A 388 0.66 20.04 -5.47
CA ARG A 388 -0.71 20.39 -5.03
C ARG A 388 -1.16 19.70 -3.73
N TRP A 389 -0.44 18.68 -3.26
CA TRP A 389 -0.72 17.94 -2.03
C TRP A 389 -0.14 18.64 -0.78
N MET A 390 0.78 19.59 -0.93
CA MET A 390 1.50 20.23 0.19
C MET A 390 0.59 20.85 1.26
N TYR A 391 -0.61 21.28 0.90
CA TYR A 391 -1.59 21.80 1.87
C TYR A 391 -1.95 20.80 2.98
N VAL A 392 -1.82 19.48 2.73
CA VAL A 392 -2.11 18.44 3.72
C VAL A 392 -1.04 18.43 4.81
N PRO A 393 0.25 18.20 4.52
CA PRO A 393 1.28 18.28 5.55
C PRO A 393 1.44 19.68 6.16
N ASP A 394 1.14 20.77 5.43
CA ASP A 394 1.12 22.14 5.97
C ASP A 394 0.10 22.32 7.10
N ALA A 395 -1.06 21.66 7.00
CA ALA A 395 -2.06 21.68 8.06
C ALA A 395 -1.80 20.62 9.14
N ALA A 396 -1.20 19.47 8.79
CA ALA A 396 -0.99 18.36 9.70
C ALA A 396 0.18 18.57 10.68
N LEU A 397 1.30 19.13 10.21
CA LEU A 397 2.51 19.28 11.04
C LEU A 397 2.30 20.13 12.30
N PRO A 398 1.67 21.32 12.25
CA PRO A 398 1.45 22.13 13.45
C PRO A 398 0.62 21.41 14.51
N ALA A 399 -0.47 20.75 14.10
CA ALA A 399 -1.36 20.01 15.01
C ALA A 399 -0.61 18.85 15.68
N LEU A 400 0.18 18.09 14.91
CA LEU A 400 0.95 16.97 15.45
C LEU A 400 2.06 17.42 16.41
N LEU A 401 2.73 18.54 16.14
CA LEU A 401 3.73 19.09 17.07
C LEU A 401 3.08 19.48 18.41
N GLN A 402 1.88 20.08 18.39
CA GLN A 402 1.14 20.38 19.62
C GLN A 402 0.73 19.12 20.40
N GLU A 403 0.35 18.04 19.71
CA GLU A 403 0.04 16.74 20.35
C GLU A 403 1.29 16.14 21.02
N THR A 404 2.44 16.19 20.34
CA THR A 404 3.68 15.56 20.83
C THR A 404 4.43 16.36 21.88
N SER A 405 4.12 17.65 22.06
CA SER A 405 4.70 18.50 23.11
C SER A 405 3.94 18.45 24.45
N ARG A 406 2.80 17.75 24.50
CA ARG A 406 2.08 17.42 25.75
C ARG A 406 2.60 16.11 26.33
#